data_AF-A0A965PGR2-F1
#
_entry.id   AF-A0A965PGR2-F1
#
_cell.length_a   1.000
_cell.length_b   1.000
_cell.length_c   1.000
_cell.angle_alpha   90.00
_cell.angle_beta   90.00
_cell.angle_gamma   90.00
#
_symmetry.space_group_name_H-M   'P 1'
#
loop_
_entity.id
_entity.type
_entity.pdbx_description
1 polymer ?
#
loop_
_entity_poly.entity_id
_entity_poly.type
_entity_poly.pdbx_seq_one_letter_code
_entity_poly.pdbx_strand_id
1 'polypeptide(L)'
;MVDKDDMIKMANDAGIKGPAPARAGFKMYASPQRLLSFAALVAAAEREKVARWMIAKGYATGHADSMEDLLQELDWQIVEAWNRALINGITTEREACAKLFDGEVWAYDYREIAAAIRARGEQ
;
A
#
# COMPACT_ATOMS: atom_id res chain seq x y z
N MET A 1 -13.51 -7.31 -3.09
CA MET A 1 -14.67 -7.47 -3.99
C MET A 1 -15.96 -7.19 -3.25
N VAL A 2 -16.69 -6.18 -3.70
CA VAL A 2 -18.10 -5.89 -3.42
C VAL A 2 -18.90 -7.14 -3.76
N ASP A 3 -19.63 -7.65 -2.79
CA ASP A 3 -20.48 -8.83 -3.00
C ASP A 3 -21.81 -8.43 -3.64
N LYS A 4 -22.60 -9.45 -3.98
CA LYS A 4 -23.87 -9.26 -4.67
C LYS A 4 -24.84 -8.38 -3.87
N ASP A 5 -24.89 -8.52 -2.55
CA ASP A 5 -25.85 -7.82 -1.71
C ASP A 5 -25.43 -6.35 -1.52
N ASP A 6 -24.12 -6.11 -1.37
CA ASP A 6 -23.53 -4.77 -1.42
C ASP A 6 -23.85 -4.07 -2.75
N MET A 7 -23.68 -4.77 -3.89
CA MET A 7 -23.99 -4.23 -5.22
C MET A 7 -25.47 -3.86 -5.35
N ILE A 8 -26.38 -4.71 -4.86
CA ILE A 8 -27.82 -4.43 -4.89
C ILE A 8 -28.14 -3.19 -4.03
N LYS A 9 -27.52 -3.06 -2.86
CA LYS A 9 -27.69 -1.88 -2.01
C LYS A 9 -27.20 -0.61 -2.70
N MET A 10 -25.99 -0.62 -3.25
CA MET A 10 -25.43 0.52 -3.99
C MET A 10 -26.27 0.89 -5.23
N ALA A 11 -26.83 -0.09 -5.93
CA ALA A 11 -27.74 0.16 -7.04
C ALA A 11 -29.01 0.90 -6.58
N ASN A 12 -29.58 0.49 -5.44
CA ASN A 12 -30.71 1.18 -4.83
C ASN A 12 -30.36 2.61 -4.39
N ASP A 13 -29.17 2.81 -3.81
CA ASP A 13 -28.66 4.13 -3.39
C ASP A 13 -28.44 5.05 -4.60
N ALA A 14 -28.02 4.50 -5.74
CA ALA A 14 -27.93 5.21 -7.02
C ALA A 14 -29.30 5.40 -7.71
N GLY A 15 -30.40 4.96 -7.10
CA GLY A 15 -31.76 5.08 -7.64
C GLY A 15 -32.09 4.11 -8.78
N ILE A 16 -31.28 3.07 -8.98
CA ILE A 16 -31.56 1.95 -9.89
C ILE A 16 -32.51 0.98 -9.17
N LYS A 17 -33.81 1.25 -9.31
CA LYS A 17 -34.88 0.44 -8.71
C LYS A 17 -35.52 -0.45 -9.76
N GLY A 18 -35.97 -1.63 -9.33
CA GLY A 18 -36.79 -2.52 -10.15
C GLY A 18 -38.10 -1.84 -10.58
N PRO A 19 -38.76 -2.36 -11.63
CA PRO A 19 -40.05 -1.81 -12.05
C PRO A 19 -41.06 -1.93 -10.91
N ALA A 20 -41.94 -0.93 -10.79
CA ALA A 20 -43.11 -1.05 -9.92
C ALA A 20 -43.92 -2.32 -10.30
N PRO A 21 -44.65 -2.93 -9.37
CA PRO A 21 -45.41 -4.17 -9.65
C PRO A 21 -46.31 -4.07 -10.89
N ALA A 22 -46.94 -2.90 -11.10
CA ALA A 22 -47.78 -2.61 -12.26
C ALA A 22 -47.03 -2.59 -13.61
N ARG A 23 -45.70 -2.61 -13.59
CA ARG A 23 -44.82 -2.66 -14.77
C ARG A 23 -43.92 -3.89 -14.77
N ALA A 24 -44.23 -4.90 -13.96
CA ALA A 24 -43.52 -6.17 -13.97
C ALA A 24 -43.58 -6.77 -15.38
N GLY A 25 -42.41 -6.95 -16.02
CA GLY A 25 -42.28 -7.44 -17.40
C GLY A 25 -41.82 -6.39 -18.43
N PHE A 26 -41.88 -5.10 -18.11
CA PHE A 26 -41.29 -4.06 -18.96
C PHE A 26 -39.79 -3.92 -18.68
N LYS A 27 -38.96 -4.01 -19.72
CA LYS A 27 -37.54 -3.65 -19.62
C LYS A 27 -37.43 -2.13 -19.47
N MET A 28 -37.02 -1.66 -18.30
CA MET A 28 -36.62 -0.28 -18.08
C MET A 28 -35.10 -0.19 -17.99
N TYR A 29 -34.52 0.77 -18.71
CA TYR A 29 -33.09 1.06 -18.63
C TYR A 29 -32.86 2.12 -17.55
N ALA A 30 -31.80 1.94 -16.76
CA ALA A 30 -31.31 3.00 -15.88
C ALA A 30 -30.81 4.16 -16.75
N SER A 31 -31.06 5.40 -16.30
CA SER A 31 -30.48 6.56 -16.99
C SER A 31 -28.96 6.54 -16.87
N PRO A 32 -28.23 7.13 -17.83
CA PRO A 32 -26.77 7.23 -17.76
C PRO A 32 -26.25 7.79 -16.42
N GLN A 33 -26.92 8.81 -15.87
CA GLN A 33 -26.55 9.41 -14.58
C GLN A 33 -26.64 8.43 -13.40
N ARG A 34 -27.65 7.55 -13.39
CA ARG A 34 -27.79 6.53 -12.34
C ARG A 34 -26.72 5.46 -12.45
N LEU A 35 -26.38 5.07 -13.67
CA LEU A 35 -25.28 4.12 -13.92
C LEU A 35 -23.93 4.71 -13.48
N LEU A 36 -23.66 5.98 -13.77
CA LEU A 36 -22.45 6.67 -13.31
C LEU A 36 -22.39 6.77 -11.78
N SER A 37 -23.52 7.09 -11.14
CA SER A 37 -23.60 7.16 -9.67
C SER A 37 -23.33 5.79 -9.03
N PHE A 38 -23.91 4.72 -9.60
CA PHE A 38 -23.65 3.36 -9.15
C PHE A 38 -22.18 2.96 -9.32
N ALA A 39 -21.58 3.24 -10.48
CA ALA A 39 -20.17 2.96 -10.73
C ALA A 39 -19.25 3.70 -9.74
N ALA A 40 -19.55 4.95 -9.41
CA ALA A 40 -18.80 5.72 -8.42
C ALA A 40 -18.90 5.12 -7.01
N LEU A 41 -20.09 4.64 -6.60
CA LEU A 41 -20.27 3.95 -5.32
C LEU A 41 -19.46 2.65 -5.25
N VAL A 42 -19.46 1.87 -6.33
CA VAL A 42 -18.68 0.62 -6.41
C VAL A 42 -17.18 0.92 -6.35
N ALA A 43 -16.69 1.89 -7.12
CA ALA A 43 -15.28 2.29 -7.12
C ALA A 43 -14.82 2.77 -5.73
N ALA A 44 -15.63 3.63 -5.08
CA ALA A 44 -15.35 4.09 -3.72
C ALA A 44 -15.32 2.94 -2.70
N ALA A 45 -16.22 1.97 -2.83
CA ALA A 45 -16.29 0.83 -1.92
C ALA A 45 -15.11 -0.14 -2.07
N GLU A 46 -14.65 -0.40 -3.30
CA GLU A 46 -13.43 -1.22 -3.52
C GLU A 46 -12.18 -0.49 -3.03
N ARG A 47 -12.05 0.82 -3.33
CA ARG A 47 -10.97 1.66 -2.80
C ARG A 47 -10.92 1.61 -1.27
N GLU A 48 -12.07 1.73 -0.61
CA GLU A 48 -12.18 1.69 0.85
C GLU A 48 -11.86 0.30 1.44
N LYS A 49 -12.10 -0.78 0.71
CA LYS A 49 -11.66 -2.13 1.12
C LYS A 49 -10.14 -2.23 1.15
N VAL A 50 -9.47 -1.73 0.10
CA VAL A 50 -7.99 -1.71 0.03
C VAL A 50 -7.41 -0.79 1.12
N ALA A 51 -7.94 0.42 1.28
CA ALA A 51 -7.49 1.37 2.30
C ALA A 51 -7.56 0.77 3.72
N ARG A 52 -8.70 0.15 4.07
CA ARG A 52 -8.84 -0.49 5.39
C ARG A 52 -7.87 -1.65 5.59
N TRP A 53 -7.64 -2.46 4.56
CA TRP A 53 -6.65 -3.53 4.64
C TRP A 53 -5.24 -2.97 4.85
N MET A 54 -4.86 -1.93 4.11
CA MET A 54 -3.56 -1.25 4.26
C MET A 54 -3.36 -0.73 5.68
N ILE A 55 -4.34 0.01 6.22
CA ILE A 55 -4.31 0.51 7.59
C ILE A 55 -4.18 -0.63 8.60
N ALA A 56 -4.95 -1.71 8.43
CA ALA A 56 -4.87 -2.88 9.31
C ALA A 56 -3.51 -3.59 9.26
N LYS A 57 -2.76 -3.43 8.16
CA LYS A 57 -1.38 -3.91 8.00
C LYS A 57 -0.31 -2.88 8.40
N GLY A 58 -0.71 -1.69 8.83
CA GLY A 58 0.20 -0.62 9.24
C GLY A 58 0.78 0.20 8.09
N TYR A 59 0.24 0.07 6.87
CA TYR A 59 0.61 0.90 5.73
C TYR A 59 -0.17 2.21 5.73
N ALA A 60 0.46 3.30 5.26
CA ALA A 60 -0.20 4.58 5.09
C ALA A 60 -0.98 4.61 3.76
N THR A 61 -2.11 5.28 3.72
CA THR A 61 -2.95 5.36 2.50
C THR A 61 -2.76 6.65 1.70
N GLY A 62 -2.08 7.65 2.26
CA GLY A 62 -1.80 8.92 1.57
C GLY A 62 -3.05 9.66 1.06
N HIS A 63 -2.87 10.52 0.05
CA HIS A 63 -3.95 11.09 -0.75
C HIS A 63 -4.14 10.24 -2.00
N ALA A 64 -4.82 9.10 -1.85
CA ALA A 64 -5.14 8.21 -2.96
C ALA A 64 -6.60 8.41 -3.39
N ASP A 65 -6.79 9.00 -4.57
CA ASP A 65 -8.11 9.29 -5.13
C ASP A 65 -8.75 8.04 -5.78
N SER A 66 -7.92 7.06 -6.18
CA SER A 66 -8.35 5.79 -6.78
C SER A 66 -7.80 4.57 -6.03
N MET A 67 -8.29 3.38 -6.41
CA MET A 67 -7.77 2.12 -5.89
C MET A 67 -6.35 1.87 -6.41
N GLU A 68 -6.08 2.26 -7.64
CA GLU A 68 -4.78 2.17 -8.29
C GLU A 68 -3.74 3.04 -7.56
N ASP A 69 -4.12 4.25 -7.14
CA ASP A 69 -3.23 5.12 -6.33
C ASP A 69 -2.86 4.46 -5.00
N LEU A 70 -3.82 3.80 -4.33
CA LEU A 70 -3.55 3.05 -3.09
C LEU A 70 -2.58 1.90 -3.33
N LEU A 71 -2.74 1.15 -4.42
CA LEU A 71 -1.87 0.02 -4.74
C LEU A 71 -0.47 0.50 -5.10
N GLN A 72 -0.35 1.59 -5.86
CA GLN A 72 0.93 2.19 -6.21
C GLN A 72 1.68 2.71 -4.97
N GLU A 73 0.96 3.34 -4.04
CA GLU A 73 1.50 3.79 -2.76
C GLU A 73 1.93 2.61 -1.88
N LEU A 74 1.13 1.54 -1.84
CA LEU A 74 1.48 0.30 -1.13
C LEU A 74 2.77 -0.32 -1.68
N ASP A 75 2.88 -0.44 -3.00
CA ASP A 75 4.07 -0.99 -3.66
C ASP A 75 5.31 -0.16 -3.31
N TRP A 76 5.19 1.17 -3.34
CA TRP A 76 6.27 2.07 -2.95
C TRP A 76 6.69 1.86 -1.48
N GLN A 77 5.73 1.79 -0.55
CA GLN A 77 6.03 1.58 0.87
C GLN A 77 6.68 0.22 1.14
N ILE A 78 6.25 -0.83 0.45
CA ILE A 78 6.86 -2.16 0.55
C ILE A 78 8.32 -2.09 0.12
N VAL A 79 8.59 -1.52 -1.07
CA VAL A 79 9.96 -1.38 -1.59
C VAL A 79 10.83 -0.55 -0.65
N GLU A 80 10.31 0.57 -0.14
CA GLU A 80 11.03 1.43 0.80
C GLU A 80 11.34 0.72 2.12
N ALA A 81 10.40 -0.06 2.66
CA ALA A 81 10.62 -0.86 3.85
C ALA A 81 11.71 -1.92 3.64
N TRP A 82 11.72 -2.60 2.49
CA TRP A 82 12.77 -3.55 2.12
C TRP A 82 14.13 -2.90 1.97
N ASN A 83 14.20 -1.76 1.26
CA ASN A 83 15.44 -1.00 1.09
C ASN A 83 16.01 -0.58 2.44
N ARG A 84 15.17 -0.04 3.33
CA ARG A 84 15.58 0.35 4.68
C ARG A 84 16.08 -0.84 5.49
N ALA A 85 15.38 -1.98 5.45
CA ALA A 85 15.80 -3.18 6.16
C ALA A 85 17.15 -3.71 5.63
N LEU A 86 17.33 -3.71 4.30
CA LEU A 86 18.57 -4.13 3.66
C LEU A 86 19.75 -3.21 4.04
N ILE A 87 19.57 -1.89 3.94
CA ILE A 87 20.58 -0.91 4.33
C ILE A 87 20.94 -1.09 5.80
N ASN A 88 19.94 -1.18 6.69
CA ASN A 88 20.17 -1.39 8.12
C ASN A 88 20.95 -2.69 8.39
N GLY A 89 20.62 -3.77 7.68
CA GLY A 89 21.35 -5.03 7.78
C GLY A 89 22.81 -4.90 7.35
N ILE A 90 23.06 -4.29 6.20
CA ILE A 90 24.42 -4.01 5.69
C ILE A 90 25.20 -3.14 6.68
N THR A 91 24.59 -2.07 7.20
CA THR A 91 25.22 -1.19 8.20
C THR A 91 25.55 -1.95 9.48
N THR A 92 24.64 -2.79 9.96
CA THR A 92 24.82 -3.60 11.18
C THR A 92 25.97 -4.59 11.02
N GLU A 93 25.99 -5.37 9.94
CA GLU A 93 27.06 -6.34 9.67
C GLU A 93 28.41 -5.66 9.46
N ARG A 94 28.44 -4.55 8.75
CA ARG A 94 29.65 -3.76 8.54
C ARG A 94 30.24 -3.24 9.85
N GLU A 95 29.39 -2.74 10.75
CA GLU A 95 29.83 -2.29 12.07
C GLU A 95 30.28 -3.47 12.95
N ALA A 96 29.63 -4.63 12.85
CA ALA A 96 30.10 -5.85 13.52
C ALA A 96 31.48 -6.27 13.02
N CYS A 97 31.73 -6.22 11.70
CA CYS A 97 33.05 -6.46 11.11
C CYS A 97 34.09 -5.45 11.60
N ALA A 98 33.78 -4.15 11.64
CA ALA A 98 34.71 -3.12 12.11
C ALA A 98 35.12 -3.37 13.58
N LYS A 99 34.18 -3.77 14.44
CA LYS A 99 34.43 -4.10 15.85
C LYS A 99 35.38 -5.28 16.06
N LEU A 100 35.50 -6.21 15.10
CA LEU A 100 36.50 -7.28 15.17
C LEU A 100 37.94 -6.73 15.18
N PHE A 101 38.14 -5.51 14.67
CA PHE A 101 39.43 -4.84 14.60
C PHE A 101 39.59 -3.72 15.66
N ASP A 102 38.60 -3.46 16.52
CA ASP A 102 38.66 -2.45 17.59
C ASP A 102 39.46 -2.93 18.85
N GLY A 103 40.33 -3.95 18.71
CA GLY A 103 41.05 -4.56 19.84
C GLY A 103 42.16 -3.70 20.47
N GLU A 104 42.51 -3.97 21.74
CA GLU A 104 43.62 -3.33 22.50
C GLU A 104 45.03 -3.82 22.09
N VAL A 105 45.21 -4.35 20.89
CA VAL A 105 46.53 -4.76 20.42
C VAL A 105 47.22 -3.54 19.80
N TRP A 106 48.44 -3.26 20.25
CA TRP A 106 49.28 -2.09 19.94
C TRP A 106 49.68 -1.93 18.45
N ALA A 107 49.01 -2.62 17.53
CA ALA A 107 49.25 -2.56 16.10
C ALA A 107 48.35 -1.50 15.46
N TYR A 108 48.97 -0.40 15.01
CA TYR A 108 48.31 0.73 14.33
C TYR A 108 47.39 0.28 13.17
N ASP A 109 47.75 -0.79 12.46
CA ASP A 109 47.01 -1.31 11.30
C ASP A 109 45.56 -1.71 11.58
N TYR A 110 45.22 -2.19 12.79
CA TYR A 110 43.87 -2.65 13.11
C TYR A 110 42.86 -1.49 13.17
N ARG A 111 43.28 -0.34 13.70
CA ARG A 111 42.44 0.87 13.75
C ARG A 111 42.19 1.44 12.36
N GLU A 112 43.21 1.40 11.48
CA GLU A 112 43.08 1.84 10.10
C GLU A 112 42.14 0.94 9.30
N ILE A 113 42.18 -0.39 9.51
CA ILE A 113 41.23 -1.33 8.90
C ILE A 113 39.79 -1.05 9.34
N ALA A 114 39.56 -0.88 10.65
CA ALA A 114 38.22 -0.55 11.17
C ALA A 114 37.71 0.78 10.58
N ALA A 115 38.57 1.80 10.50
CA ALA A 115 38.25 3.08 9.90
C ALA A 115 37.92 2.96 8.39
N ALA A 116 38.68 2.18 7.64
CA ALA A 116 38.44 1.94 6.21
C ALA A 116 37.09 1.24 5.95
N ILE A 117 36.72 0.25 6.79
CA ILE A 117 35.41 -0.43 6.72
C ILE A 117 34.27 0.55 6.98
N ARG A 118 34.44 1.46 7.96
CA ARG A 118 33.48 2.53 8.28
C ARG A 118 33.42 3.63 7.20
N ALA A 119 34.52 3.96 6.53
CA ALA A 119 34.53 4.92 5.44
C ALA A 119 33.82 4.39 4.18
N ARG A 120 33.88 3.08 3.92
CA ARG A 120 33.27 2.47 2.72
C ARG A 120 31.75 2.65 2.63
N GLY A 121 31.04 2.75 3.76
CA GLY A 121 29.58 2.92 3.77
C GLY A 121 29.12 4.37 3.69
N GLU A 122 30.04 5.32 3.52
CA GLU A 122 29.76 6.75 3.28
C GLU A 122 29.88 7.12 1.78
N GLN A 123 30.25 6.16 0.93
CA GLN A 123 30.38 6.28 -0.53
C GLN A 123 29.09 5.82 -1.23
#